data_AF-A0A955DQ42-F1
#
_entry.id   AF-A0A955DQ42-F1
#
_cell.length_a   1.000
_cell.length_b   1.000
_cell.length_c   1.000
_cell.angle_alpha   90.00
_cell.angle_beta   90.00
_cell.angle_gamma   90.00
#
_symmetry.space_group_name_H-M   'P 1'
#
loop_
_entity.id
_entity.type
_entity.pdbx_description
1 polymer ?
#
loop_
_entity_poly.entity_id
_entity_poly.type
_entity_poly.pdbx_seq_one_letter_code
_entity_poly.pdbx_strand_id
1 'polypeptide(L)'
;MKFAASIIVMLSLVMGIIAATTAYLPSLDVVEQSGQTLTLNAPAGLKTDENGKVVALYDPAVAKKNKEVIALTPEVIAAIRASQPEQEKIRVRVKEFSLARWDHKWIFFLSVAGLLAGAFMLRSVAAQDIAESKREMAEGGSRKLSPSAALHTALAEAKKLQMDRATTTSAAKRMHDMLEGIDRIRSTYFVPFVDARPVLIGTYGMAGFAQVMDKFAAAERQFNRSWSAAADNVLAEAEPCLDEAIARLELAIERVDA
;
A
#
# COMPACT_ATOMS: atom_id res chain seq x y z
N MET A 1 -4.85 -4.24 -18.78
CA MET A 1 -5.90 -3.93 -17.78
C MET A 1 -5.37 -3.22 -16.52
N LYS A 2 -4.25 -3.66 -15.91
CA LYS A 2 -3.67 -3.02 -14.70
C LYS A 2 -3.46 -1.51 -14.82
N PHE A 3 -2.93 -1.07 -15.97
CA PHE A 3 -2.70 0.36 -16.25
C PHE A 3 -4.01 1.17 -16.25
N ALA A 4 -5.05 0.69 -16.94
CA ALA A 4 -6.36 1.34 -16.97
C ALA A 4 -6.99 1.43 -15.57
N ALA A 5 -6.94 0.34 -14.78
CA ALA A 5 -7.43 0.34 -13.41
C ALA A 5 -6.68 1.34 -12.52
N SER A 6 -5.35 1.45 -12.69
CA SER A 6 -4.51 2.41 -11.96
C SER A 6 -4.86 3.86 -12.32
N ILE A 7 -5.12 4.15 -13.59
CA ILE A 7 -5.59 5.47 -14.04
C ILE A 7 -6.94 5.80 -13.43
N ILE A 8 -7.89 4.86 -13.43
CA ILE A 8 -9.22 5.06 -12.82
C ILE A 8 -9.07 5.43 -11.34
N VAL A 9 -8.24 4.70 -10.59
CA VAL A 9 -7.96 4.99 -9.18
C VAL A 9 -7.35 6.38 -9.01
N MET A 10 -6.34 6.74 -9.82
CA MET A 10 -5.68 8.04 -9.73
C MET A 10 -6.65 9.20 -10.02
N LEU A 11 -7.39 9.13 -11.12
CA LEU A 11 -8.35 10.17 -11.50
C LEU A 11 -9.46 10.31 -10.46
N SER A 12 -9.98 9.18 -9.97
CA SER A 12 -11.00 9.17 -8.92
C SER A 12 -10.48 9.79 -7.62
N LEU A 13 -9.24 9.50 -7.24
CA LEU A 13 -8.64 10.09 -6.05
C LEU A 13 -8.50 11.62 -6.18
N VAL A 14 -7.96 12.09 -7.31
CA VAL A 14 -7.77 13.53 -7.56
C VAL A 14 -9.12 14.27 -7.55
N MET A 15 -10.11 13.74 -8.27
CA MET A 15 -11.45 14.32 -8.33
C MET A 15 -12.16 14.29 -6.97
N GLY A 16 -12.00 13.21 -6.22
CA GLY A 16 -12.55 13.08 -4.87
C GLY A 16 -11.95 14.10 -3.89
N ILE A 17 -10.63 14.34 -3.95
CA ILE A 17 -9.95 15.35 -3.14
C ILE A 17 -10.46 16.75 -3.50
N ILE A 18 -10.48 17.10 -4.80
CA ILE A 18 -10.97 18.40 -5.25
C ILE A 18 -12.41 18.62 -4.78
N ALA A 19 -13.30 17.64 -4.99
CA ALA A 19 -14.69 17.74 -4.54
C ALA A 19 -14.78 17.89 -3.01
N ALA A 20 -14.02 17.10 -2.24
CA ALA A 20 -14.03 17.15 -0.77
C ALA A 20 -13.60 18.51 -0.22
N THR A 21 -12.64 19.19 -0.84
CA THR A 21 -12.22 20.54 -0.40
C THR A 21 -13.33 21.59 -0.54
N THR A 22 -14.36 21.33 -1.37
CA THR A 22 -15.52 22.21 -1.54
C THR A 22 -16.66 21.95 -0.57
N ALA A 23 -16.57 20.93 0.29
CA ALA A 23 -17.65 20.53 1.19
C ALA A 23 -18.10 21.63 2.18
N TYR A 24 -17.20 22.57 2.49
CA TYR A 24 -17.46 23.71 3.38
C TYR A 24 -17.51 25.06 2.64
N LEU A 25 -17.61 25.03 1.30
CA LEU A 25 -17.63 26.21 0.43
C LEU A 25 -18.91 26.25 -0.42
N PRO A 26 -20.11 26.28 0.20
CA PRO A 26 -21.36 26.43 -0.55
C PRO A 26 -21.38 27.77 -1.31
N SER A 27 -22.10 27.78 -2.43
CA SER A 27 -22.46 29.01 -3.12
C SER A 27 -23.44 29.83 -2.27
N LEU A 28 -23.32 31.16 -2.34
CA LEU A 28 -24.13 32.08 -1.55
C LEU A 28 -25.63 31.92 -1.85
N ASP A 29 -25.98 31.63 -3.11
CA ASP A 29 -27.36 31.42 -3.55
C ASP A 29 -28.00 30.20 -2.90
N VAL A 30 -27.23 29.12 -2.72
CA VAL A 30 -27.68 27.90 -2.02
C VAL A 30 -27.88 28.16 -0.52
N VAL A 31 -27.06 29.02 0.08
CA VAL A 31 -27.23 29.44 1.48
C VAL A 31 -28.51 30.23 1.66
N GLU A 32 -28.75 31.23 0.79
CA GLU A 32 -29.94 32.08 0.80
C GLU A 32 -31.23 31.26 0.64
N GLN A 33 -31.26 30.33 -0.32
CA GLN A 33 -32.41 29.46 -0.55
C GLN A 33 -32.68 28.49 0.61
N SER A 34 -31.65 28.10 1.37
CA SER A 34 -31.82 27.12 2.44
C SER A 34 -32.56 27.66 3.67
N GLY A 35 -32.63 28.99 3.84
CA GLY A 35 -33.22 29.64 5.02
C GLY A 35 -32.55 29.29 6.35
N GLN A 36 -31.42 28.58 6.34
CA GLN A 36 -30.70 28.18 7.54
C GLN A 36 -29.69 29.26 7.94
N THR A 37 -29.68 29.60 9.23
CA THR A 37 -28.64 30.45 9.81
C THR A 37 -27.32 29.66 9.86
N LEU A 38 -26.36 30.02 9.02
CA LEU A 38 -25.03 29.40 8.97
C LEU A 38 -23.97 30.30 9.58
N THR A 39 -22.83 29.74 9.95
CA THR A 39 -21.76 30.51 10.58
C THR A 39 -20.50 30.55 9.72
N LEU A 40 -19.92 31.74 9.56
CA LEU A 40 -18.70 31.92 8.77
C LEU A 40 -17.50 31.35 9.52
N ASN A 41 -16.67 30.59 8.80
CA ASN A 41 -15.44 29.99 9.32
C ASN A 41 -14.17 30.77 8.92
N ALA A 42 -14.28 31.71 7.96
CA ALA A 42 -13.18 32.53 7.47
C ALA A 42 -13.68 33.92 7.00
N PRO A 43 -12.78 34.92 6.85
CA PRO A 43 -13.09 36.21 6.24
C PRO A 43 -13.86 36.05 4.94
N ALA A 44 -15.03 36.68 4.82
CA ALA A 44 -15.80 36.71 3.58
C ALA A 44 -16.29 38.14 3.32
N GLY A 45 -15.84 38.76 2.22
CA GLY A 45 -16.21 40.11 1.80
C GLY A 45 -15.44 41.25 2.48
N LEU A 46 -15.74 42.49 2.07
CA LEU A 46 -15.18 43.74 2.60
C LEU A 46 -16.30 44.68 3.09
N LYS A 47 -16.09 45.39 4.20
CA LYS A 47 -16.93 46.49 4.71
C LYS A 47 -16.07 47.73 4.91
N THR A 48 -16.62 48.92 4.67
CA THR A 48 -15.96 50.18 5.04
C THR A 48 -16.29 50.52 6.50
N ASP A 49 -15.27 50.75 7.33
CA ASP A 49 -15.46 51.17 8.73
C ASP A 49 -15.92 52.64 8.83
N GLU A 50 -16.23 53.10 10.05
CA GLU A 50 -16.69 54.47 10.34
C GLU A 50 -15.65 55.54 9.95
N ASN A 51 -14.39 55.14 9.75
CA ASN A 51 -13.28 56.02 9.35
C ASN A 51 -13.02 55.97 7.83
N GLY A 52 -13.86 55.30 7.04
CA GLY A 52 -13.68 55.17 5.60
C GLY A 52 -12.65 54.10 5.19
N LYS A 53 -12.13 53.29 6.11
CA LYS A 53 -11.15 52.24 5.83
C LYS A 53 -11.86 50.94 5.44
N VAL A 54 -11.46 50.36 4.31
CA VAL A 54 -11.95 49.06 3.86
C VAL A 54 -11.34 47.95 4.74
N VAL A 55 -12.18 47.27 5.50
CA VAL A 55 -11.84 46.15 6.38
C VAL A 55 -12.55 44.87 5.92
N ALA A 56 -12.01 43.70 6.24
CA ALA A 56 -12.72 42.46 5.96
C ALA A 56 -14.05 42.42 6.74
N LEU A 57 -15.13 41.96 6.09
CA LEU A 57 -16.44 41.75 6.72
C LEU A 57 -16.36 40.82 7.94
N TYR A 58 -15.34 39.95 7.96
CA TYR A 58 -14.91 39.19 9.12
C TYR A 58 -13.39 39.25 9.24
N ASP A 59 -12.87 39.81 10.33
CA ASP A 59 -11.44 39.71 10.67
C ASP A 59 -11.25 38.54 11.65
N PRO A 60 -10.52 37.47 11.26
CA PRO A 60 -10.28 36.33 12.13
C PRO A 60 -9.52 36.70 13.41
N ALA A 61 -8.74 37.79 13.43
CA ALA A 61 -8.06 38.27 14.63
C ALA A 61 -9.05 38.88 15.64
N VAL A 62 -10.07 39.59 15.17
CA VAL A 62 -11.15 40.17 16.00
C VAL A 62 -12.10 39.06 16.48
N ALA A 63 -12.48 38.14 15.60
CA ALA A 63 -13.36 37.01 15.95
C ALA A 63 -12.72 36.07 16.97
N LYS A 64 -11.40 35.82 16.88
CA LYS A 64 -10.68 35.00 17.86
C LYS A 64 -10.61 35.64 19.25
N LYS A 65 -10.69 36.97 19.32
CA LYS A 65 -10.71 37.74 20.57
C LYS A 65 -12.11 37.79 21.20
N ASN A 66 -13.16 37.89 20.38
CA ASN A 66 -14.54 38.06 20.86
C ASN A 66 -15.36 36.75 20.90
N LYS A 67 -14.88 35.63 20.34
CA LYS A 67 -15.67 34.38 20.13
C LYS A 67 -17.01 34.62 19.40
N GLU A 68 -17.17 35.76 18.74
CA GLU A 68 -18.40 36.08 18.03
C GLU A 68 -18.46 35.27 16.74
N VAL A 69 -19.40 34.33 16.74
CA VAL A 69 -19.76 33.53 15.60
C VAL A 69 -20.67 34.39 14.73
N ILE A 70 -20.16 34.90 13.60
CA ILE A 70 -20.96 35.71 12.69
C ILE A 70 -21.92 34.78 11.95
N ALA A 71 -23.20 34.90 12.28
CA ALA A 71 -24.29 34.32 11.52
C ALA A 71 -24.38 34.98 10.14
N LEU A 72 -24.54 34.19 9.09
CA LEU A 72 -24.90 34.63 7.74
C LEU A 72 -26.35 35.11 7.76
N THR A 73 -26.57 36.33 8.25
CA THR A 73 -27.87 37.00 8.15
C THR A 73 -28.05 37.59 6.74
N PRO A 74 -29.29 37.89 6.31
CA PRO A 74 -29.55 38.50 5.01
C PRO A 74 -28.74 39.78 4.76
N GLU A 75 -28.48 40.57 5.80
CA GLU A 75 -27.68 41.79 5.74
C GLU A 75 -26.20 41.49 5.43
N VAL A 76 -25.65 40.44 6.04
CA VAL A 76 -24.27 39.99 5.79
C VAL A 76 -24.15 39.44 4.36
N ILE A 77 -25.14 38.68 3.90
CA ILE A 77 -25.19 38.16 2.53
C ILE A 77 -25.21 39.31 1.51
N ALA A 78 -26.05 40.33 1.73
CA ALA A 78 -26.13 41.51 0.88
C ALA A 78 -24.79 42.28 0.85
N ALA A 79 -24.14 42.43 2.01
CA ALA A 79 -22.83 43.08 2.10
C ALA A 79 -21.72 42.30 1.35
N ILE A 80 -21.72 40.97 1.45
CA ILE A 80 -20.77 40.11 0.71
C ILE A 80 -20.98 40.30 -0.80
N ARG A 81 -22.22 40.25 -1.29
CA ARG A 81 -22.53 40.41 -2.73
C ARG A 81 -22.14 41.81 -3.24
N ALA A 82 -22.40 42.85 -2.45
CA ALA A 82 -21.99 44.22 -2.79
C ALA A 82 -20.46 44.39 -2.88
N SER A 83 -19.69 43.62 -2.10
CA SER A 83 -18.23 43.68 -2.11
C SER A 83 -17.57 42.94 -3.28
N GLN A 84 -18.31 42.08 -4.00
CA GLN A 84 -17.81 41.25 -5.10
C GLN A 84 -18.78 41.27 -6.30
N PRO A 85 -19.09 42.44 -6.88
CA PRO A 85 -20.12 42.56 -7.93
C PRO A 85 -19.77 41.83 -9.23
N GLU A 86 -18.49 41.58 -9.49
CA GLU A 86 -18.02 40.91 -10.71
C GLU A 86 -18.07 39.37 -10.65
N GLN A 87 -18.26 38.79 -9.46
CA GLN A 87 -18.29 37.33 -9.31
C GLN A 87 -19.70 36.78 -9.44
N GLU A 88 -19.97 36.06 -10.51
CA GLU A 88 -21.25 35.39 -10.74
C GLU A 88 -21.57 34.34 -9.66
N LYS A 89 -20.55 33.69 -9.08
CA LYS A 89 -20.70 32.64 -8.06
C LYS A 89 -19.78 32.87 -6.87
N ILE A 90 -20.28 33.62 -5.89
CA ILE A 90 -19.58 33.83 -4.62
C ILE A 90 -19.70 32.57 -3.76
N ARG A 91 -18.56 32.05 -3.30
CA ARG A 91 -18.49 30.92 -2.36
C ARG A 91 -18.00 31.39 -1.00
N VAL A 92 -18.69 30.98 0.05
CA VAL A 92 -18.37 31.38 1.44
C VAL A 92 -17.95 30.16 2.25
N ARG A 93 -16.93 30.30 3.11
CA ARG A 93 -16.50 29.19 3.97
C ARG A 93 -17.37 29.15 5.22
N VAL A 94 -18.15 28.08 5.38
CA VAL A 94 -19.04 27.87 6.53
C VAL A 94 -18.49 26.83 7.50
N LYS A 95 -18.94 26.85 8.75
CA LYS A 95 -18.56 25.87 9.76
C LYS A 95 -19.42 24.60 9.68
N GLU A 96 -20.69 24.74 9.36
CA GLU A 96 -21.66 23.65 9.35
C GLU A 96 -21.70 22.93 7.99
N PHE A 97 -21.31 21.65 8.00
CA PHE A 97 -21.46 20.78 6.85
C PHE A 97 -22.93 20.41 6.60
N SER A 98 -23.34 20.38 5.33
CA SER A 98 -24.61 19.79 4.90
C SER A 98 -24.50 19.18 3.51
N LEU A 99 -24.91 17.91 3.40
CA LEU A 99 -24.98 17.20 2.11
C LEU A 99 -25.95 17.86 1.12
N ALA A 100 -27.00 18.52 1.61
CA ALA A 100 -27.97 19.18 0.76
C ALA A 100 -27.32 20.34 -0.03
N ARG A 101 -26.45 21.11 0.65
CA ARG A 101 -25.79 22.31 0.12
C ARG A 101 -24.52 22.05 -0.68
N TRP A 102 -24.04 20.81 -0.72
CA TRP A 102 -22.76 20.51 -1.34
C TRP A 102 -22.90 20.32 -2.85
N ASP A 103 -22.53 21.35 -3.61
CA ASP A 103 -22.64 21.40 -5.07
C ASP A 103 -21.91 20.23 -5.77
N HIS A 104 -20.76 19.79 -5.27
CA HIS A 104 -19.92 18.76 -5.90
C HIS A 104 -20.11 17.36 -5.31
N LYS A 105 -21.17 17.12 -4.54
CA LYS A 105 -21.43 15.80 -3.92
C LYS A 105 -21.46 14.67 -4.95
N TRP A 106 -22.02 14.90 -6.14
CA TRP A 106 -22.07 13.90 -7.20
C TRP A 106 -20.68 13.54 -7.74
N ILE A 107 -19.80 14.53 -7.90
CA ILE A 107 -18.41 14.28 -8.31
C ILE A 107 -17.69 13.46 -7.24
N PHE A 108 -17.91 13.77 -5.96
CA PHE A 108 -17.35 13.01 -4.86
C PHE A 108 -17.86 11.56 -4.84
N PHE A 109 -19.18 11.32 -4.95
CA PHE A 109 -19.74 9.97 -4.98
C PHE A 109 -19.29 9.18 -6.20
N LEU A 110 -19.21 9.82 -7.38
CA LEU A 110 -18.67 9.20 -8.58
C LEU A 110 -17.19 8.83 -8.39
N SER A 111 -16.43 9.67 -7.71
CA SER A 111 -15.03 9.40 -7.36
C SER A 111 -14.91 8.19 -6.41
N VAL A 112 -15.76 8.09 -5.38
CA VAL A 112 -15.78 6.92 -4.49
C VAL A 112 -16.15 5.64 -5.26
N ALA A 113 -17.16 5.70 -6.13
CA ALA A 113 -17.54 4.57 -6.98
C ALA A 113 -16.39 4.17 -7.93
N GLY A 114 -15.70 5.14 -8.52
CA GLY A 114 -14.53 4.91 -9.36
C GLY A 114 -13.36 4.26 -8.60
N LEU A 115 -13.10 4.68 -7.36
CA LEU A 115 -12.10 4.04 -6.48
C LEU A 115 -12.45 2.58 -6.21
N LEU A 116 -13.71 2.29 -5.87
CA LEU A 116 -14.18 0.92 -5.62
C LEU A 116 -14.08 0.05 -6.87
N ALA A 117 -14.50 0.56 -8.03
CA ALA A 117 -14.39 -0.13 -9.31
C ALA A 117 -12.92 -0.41 -9.68
N GLY A 118 -12.05 0.60 -9.55
CA GLY A 118 -10.62 0.47 -9.82
C GLY A 118 -9.94 -0.55 -8.90
N ALA A 119 -10.27 -0.54 -7.60
CA ALA A 119 -9.77 -1.53 -6.65
C ALA A 119 -10.26 -2.95 -6.98
N PHE A 120 -11.53 -3.11 -7.36
CA PHE A 120 -12.08 -4.39 -7.79
C PHE A 120 -11.38 -4.92 -9.05
N MET A 121 -11.10 -4.05 -10.04
CA MET A 121 -10.35 -4.42 -11.25
C MET A 121 -8.91 -4.81 -10.94
N LEU A 122 -8.21 -4.10 -10.05
CA LEU A 122 -6.86 -4.48 -9.64
C LEU A 122 -6.86 -5.85 -8.94
N ARG A 123 -7.86 -6.11 -8.09
CA ARG A 123 -8.02 -7.39 -7.42
C ARG A 123 -8.33 -8.52 -8.42
N SER A 124 -9.17 -8.27 -9.42
CA SER A 124 -9.51 -9.29 -10.41
C SER A 124 -8.32 -9.64 -11.30
N VAL A 125 -7.51 -8.65 -11.71
CA VAL A 125 -6.30 -8.93 -12.48
C VAL A 125 -5.26 -9.66 -11.63
N ALA A 126 -5.08 -9.28 -10.37
CA ALA A 126 -4.18 -10.04 -9.48
C ALA A 126 -4.64 -11.50 -9.30
N ALA A 127 -5.96 -11.73 -9.18
CA ALA A 127 -6.51 -13.08 -9.14
C ALA A 127 -6.28 -13.85 -10.45
N GLN A 128 -6.36 -13.17 -11.61
CA GLN A 128 -6.03 -13.76 -12.91
C GLN A 128 -4.54 -14.13 -13.01
N ASP A 129 -3.63 -13.24 -12.62
CA ASP A 129 -2.19 -13.53 -12.63
C ASP A 129 -1.87 -14.75 -11.74
N ILE A 130 -2.52 -14.86 -10.58
CA ILE A 130 -2.37 -16.01 -9.68
C ILE A 130 -2.92 -17.28 -10.34
N ALA A 131 -4.09 -17.19 -10.99
CA ALA A 131 -4.69 -18.33 -11.68
C ALA A 131 -3.85 -18.79 -12.88
N GLU A 132 -3.29 -17.86 -13.65
CA GLU A 132 -2.39 -18.13 -14.77
C GLU A 132 -1.09 -18.77 -14.25
N SER A 133 -0.47 -18.20 -13.22
CA SER A 133 0.70 -18.80 -12.56
C SER A 133 0.41 -20.23 -12.07
N LYS A 134 -0.78 -20.47 -11.51
CA LYS A 134 -1.21 -21.82 -11.10
C LYS A 134 -1.42 -22.77 -12.28
N ARG A 135 -1.93 -22.27 -13.42
CA ARG A 135 -2.11 -23.05 -14.66
C ARG A 135 -0.78 -23.38 -15.32
N GLU A 136 0.13 -22.41 -15.42
CA GLU A 136 1.48 -22.65 -15.92
C GLU A 136 2.23 -23.69 -15.07
N MET A 137 2.05 -23.66 -13.75
CA MET A 137 2.55 -24.70 -12.85
C MET A 137 1.91 -26.08 -13.08
N ALA A 138 0.68 -26.13 -13.61
CA ALA A 138 -0.06 -27.38 -13.87
C ALA A 138 0.17 -27.95 -15.29
N GLU A 139 0.34 -27.09 -16.30
CA GLU A 139 0.47 -27.47 -17.71
C GLU A 139 1.93 -27.63 -18.17
N GLY A 140 2.88 -26.98 -17.51
CA GLY A 140 4.30 -27.22 -17.72
C GLY A 140 4.69 -28.61 -17.22
N GLY A 141 4.87 -29.59 -18.13
CA GLY A 141 5.19 -31.00 -17.85
C GLY A 141 6.47 -31.29 -17.04
N SER A 142 7.14 -30.27 -16.49
CA SER A 142 8.08 -30.39 -15.39
C SER A 142 7.35 -29.95 -14.13
N ARG A 143 7.01 -30.90 -13.26
CA ARG A 143 6.30 -30.73 -11.98
C ARG A 143 6.91 -29.58 -11.15
N LYS A 144 6.54 -28.32 -11.44
CA LYS A 144 7.01 -27.15 -10.70
C LYS A 144 6.34 -27.24 -9.33
N LEU A 145 7.14 -27.61 -8.33
CA LEU A 145 6.69 -27.75 -6.95
C LEU A 145 6.00 -26.45 -6.52
N SER A 146 4.91 -26.57 -5.74
CA SER A 146 4.35 -25.40 -5.07
C SER A 146 5.44 -24.74 -4.21
N PRO A 147 5.35 -23.42 -3.91
CA PRO A 147 6.40 -22.76 -3.13
C PRO A 147 6.68 -23.44 -1.78
N SER A 148 5.64 -23.89 -1.08
CA SER A 148 5.77 -24.69 0.15
C SER A 148 6.47 -26.03 -0.14
N ALA A 149 6.02 -26.78 -1.16
CA ALA A 149 6.64 -28.06 -1.50
C ALA A 149 8.11 -27.91 -1.93
N ALA A 150 8.48 -26.81 -2.59
CA ALA A 150 9.86 -26.50 -2.95
C ALA A 150 10.75 -26.32 -1.71
N LEU A 151 10.28 -25.55 -0.71
CA LEU A 151 11.02 -25.39 0.55
C LEU A 151 11.12 -26.69 1.34
N HIS A 152 10.03 -27.45 1.45
CA HIS A 152 10.03 -28.76 2.14
C HIS A 152 11.01 -29.75 1.48
N THR A 153 11.04 -29.79 0.15
CA THR A 153 11.97 -30.65 -0.59
C THR A 153 13.42 -30.18 -0.42
N ALA A 154 13.66 -28.86 -0.49
CA ALA A 154 14.97 -28.28 -0.22
C ALA A 154 15.48 -28.60 1.19
N LEU A 155 14.60 -28.52 2.20
CA LEU A 155 14.93 -28.87 3.58
C LEU A 155 15.27 -30.36 3.71
N ALA A 156 14.49 -31.24 3.08
CA ALA A 156 14.75 -32.67 3.09
C ALA A 156 16.10 -33.01 2.45
N GLU A 157 16.45 -32.39 1.32
CA GLU A 157 17.76 -32.56 0.69
C GLU A 157 18.90 -32.00 1.54
N ALA A 158 18.71 -30.83 2.16
CA ALA A 158 19.70 -30.23 3.05
C ALA A 158 19.97 -31.10 4.29
N LYS A 159 18.92 -31.66 4.90
CA LYS A 159 19.03 -32.61 6.01
C LYS A 159 19.71 -33.90 5.58
N LYS A 160 19.41 -34.42 4.39
CA LYS A 160 20.11 -35.57 3.84
C LYS A 160 21.61 -35.28 3.69
N LEU A 161 21.96 -34.13 3.13
CA LEU A 161 23.35 -33.68 3.01
C LEU A 161 24.05 -33.58 4.38
N GLN A 162 23.35 -33.06 5.40
CA GLN A 162 23.82 -33.00 6.78
C GLN A 162 24.06 -34.39 7.41
N MET A 163 23.26 -35.39 7.06
CA MET A 163 23.45 -36.77 7.51
C MET A 163 24.59 -37.47 6.75
N ASP A 164 24.65 -37.30 5.43
CA ASP A 164 25.66 -37.93 4.56
C ASP A 164 27.09 -37.46 4.92
N ARG A 165 27.24 -36.18 5.31
CA ARG A 165 28.53 -35.67 5.82
C ARG A 165 28.95 -36.35 7.13
N ALA A 166 28.03 -36.68 8.03
CA ALA A 166 28.36 -37.29 9.32
C ALA A 166 28.93 -38.71 9.18
N THR A 167 28.58 -39.40 8.09
CA THR A 167 29.09 -40.74 7.78
C THR A 167 30.34 -40.73 6.89
N THR A 168 30.66 -39.60 6.26
CA THR A 168 31.79 -39.47 5.36
C THR A 168 33.05 -39.09 6.13
N THR A 169 34.03 -40.00 6.23
CA THR A 169 35.28 -39.76 6.98
C THR A 169 36.20 -38.72 6.35
N SER A 170 36.27 -38.68 5.02
CA SER A 170 37.18 -37.77 4.29
C SER A 170 36.64 -36.34 4.26
N ALA A 171 37.41 -35.40 4.82
CA ALA A 171 37.08 -33.97 4.81
C ALA A 171 36.96 -33.41 3.38
N ALA A 172 37.87 -33.80 2.47
CA ALA A 172 37.82 -33.38 1.07
C ALA A 172 36.53 -33.83 0.37
N LYS A 173 36.10 -35.07 0.64
CA LYS A 173 34.83 -35.58 0.10
C LYS A 173 33.63 -34.84 0.69
N ARG A 174 33.62 -34.55 2.00
CA ARG A 174 32.54 -33.75 2.63
C ARG A 174 32.39 -32.38 1.98
N MET A 175 33.50 -31.67 1.76
CA MET A 175 33.46 -30.34 1.12
C MET A 175 32.94 -30.42 -0.32
N HIS A 176 33.39 -31.41 -1.09
CA HIS A 176 32.90 -31.63 -2.45
C HIS A 176 31.39 -31.93 -2.48
N ASP A 177 30.93 -32.87 -1.64
CA ASP A 177 29.52 -33.24 -1.54
C ASP A 177 28.66 -32.02 -1.11
N MET A 178 29.19 -31.15 -0.24
CA MET A 178 28.53 -29.90 0.16
C MET A 178 28.40 -28.90 -0.99
N LEU A 179 29.45 -28.71 -1.78
CA LEU A 179 29.40 -27.80 -2.93
C LEU A 179 28.34 -28.23 -3.93
N GLU A 180 28.35 -29.50 -4.33
CA GLU A 180 27.36 -30.04 -5.28
C GLU A 180 25.94 -30.04 -4.69
N GLY A 181 25.81 -30.43 -3.41
CA GLY A 181 24.53 -30.49 -2.73
C GLY A 181 23.87 -29.12 -2.60
N ILE A 182 24.61 -28.11 -2.15
CA ILE A 182 24.10 -26.75 -1.99
C ILE A 182 23.79 -26.12 -3.35
N ASP A 183 24.64 -26.33 -4.36
CA ASP A 183 24.39 -25.80 -5.71
C ASP A 183 23.11 -26.37 -6.35
N ARG A 184 22.90 -27.68 -6.19
CA ARG A 184 21.66 -28.35 -6.60
C ARG A 184 20.45 -27.80 -5.85
N ILE A 185 20.51 -27.65 -4.52
CA ILE A 185 19.40 -27.13 -3.72
C ILE A 185 19.02 -25.72 -4.19
N ARG A 186 20.02 -24.85 -4.41
CA ARG A 186 19.80 -23.47 -4.83
C ARG A 186 19.18 -23.37 -6.22
N SER A 187 19.78 -24.05 -7.20
CA SER A 187 19.31 -24.03 -8.59
C SER A 187 17.94 -24.67 -8.76
N THR A 188 17.67 -25.76 -8.04
CA THR A 188 16.44 -26.56 -8.21
C THR A 188 15.27 -26.00 -7.42
N TYR A 189 15.48 -25.45 -6.22
CA TYR A 189 14.39 -25.09 -5.31
C TYR A 189 14.34 -23.61 -4.95
N PHE A 190 15.48 -22.95 -4.73
CA PHE A 190 15.48 -21.56 -4.27
C PHE A 190 15.08 -20.59 -5.38
N VAL A 191 15.62 -20.76 -6.59
CA VAL A 191 15.27 -19.91 -7.73
C VAL A 191 13.76 -20.00 -8.03
N PRO A 192 13.15 -21.19 -8.20
CA PRO A 192 11.70 -21.28 -8.40
C PRO A 192 10.87 -20.74 -7.23
N PHE A 193 11.33 -20.88 -5.98
CA PHE A 193 10.65 -20.32 -4.82
C PHE A 193 10.61 -18.79 -4.87
N VAL A 194 11.73 -18.14 -5.20
CA VAL A 194 11.84 -16.68 -5.33
C VAL A 194 10.99 -16.18 -6.51
N ASP A 195 10.99 -16.91 -7.62
CA ASP A 195 10.18 -16.58 -8.81
C ASP A 195 8.68 -16.67 -8.53
N ALA A 196 8.27 -17.50 -7.57
CA ALA A 196 6.89 -17.60 -7.12
C ALA A 196 6.42 -16.43 -6.22
N ARG A 197 7.18 -15.32 -6.15
CA ARG A 197 6.81 -14.09 -5.42
C ARG A 197 5.36 -13.64 -5.65
N PRO A 198 4.82 -13.57 -6.88
CA PRO A 198 3.43 -13.14 -7.08
C PRO A 198 2.42 -14.07 -6.40
N VAL A 199 2.69 -15.38 -6.41
CA VAL A 199 1.86 -16.40 -5.76
C VAL A 199 1.92 -16.25 -4.24
N LEU A 200 3.12 -16.03 -3.68
CA LEU A 200 3.30 -15.80 -2.25
C LEU A 200 2.60 -14.52 -1.78
N ILE A 201 2.77 -13.39 -2.48
CA ILE A 201 2.08 -12.13 -2.15
C ILE A 201 0.56 -12.29 -2.28
N GLY A 202 0.10 -13.00 -3.32
CA GLY A 202 -1.32 -13.27 -3.54
C GLY A 202 -1.94 -14.13 -2.45
N THR A 203 -1.17 -15.05 -1.87
CA THR A 203 -1.63 -16.00 -0.84
C THR A 203 -1.55 -15.41 0.56
N TYR A 204 -0.42 -14.79 0.92
CA TYR A 204 -0.13 -14.34 2.28
C TYR A 204 -0.25 -12.83 2.49
N GLY A 205 -0.55 -12.07 1.42
CA GLY A 205 -0.44 -10.62 1.41
C GLY A 205 1.01 -10.14 1.49
N MET A 206 1.21 -8.82 1.38
CA MET A 206 2.55 -8.21 1.39
C MET A 206 3.29 -8.43 2.72
N ALA A 207 2.58 -8.29 3.85
CA ALA A 207 3.16 -8.47 5.17
C ALA A 207 3.55 -9.93 5.45
N GLY A 208 2.69 -10.88 5.08
CA GLY A 208 3.00 -12.31 5.21
C GLY A 208 4.17 -12.73 4.31
N PHE A 209 4.18 -12.26 3.06
CA PHE A 209 5.32 -12.44 2.15
C PHE A 209 6.63 -11.92 2.74
N ALA A 210 6.63 -10.69 3.29
CA ALA A 210 7.83 -10.12 3.90
C ALA A 210 8.36 -10.96 5.07
N GLN A 211 7.46 -11.50 5.91
CA GLN A 211 7.84 -12.37 7.03
C GLN A 211 8.47 -13.68 6.55
N VAL A 212 7.89 -14.32 5.52
CA VAL A 212 8.46 -15.53 4.91
C VAL A 212 9.84 -15.25 4.31
N MET A 213 9.94 -14.17 3.52
CA MET A 213 11.19 -13.83 2.82
C MET A 213 12.31 -13.41 3.75
N ASP A 214 12.02 -12.79 4.90
CA ASP A 214 13.03 -12.48 5.92
C ASP A 214 13.72 -13.76 6.42
N LYS A 215 12.94 -14.80 6.74
CA LYS A 215 13.47 -16.09 7.21
C LYS A 215 14.20 -16.83 6.09
N PHE A 216 13.61 -16.88 4.90
CA PHE A 216 14.22 -17.51 3.74
C PHE A 216 15.56 -16.85 3.38
N ALA A 217 15.64 -15.51 3.32
CA ALA A 217 16.87 -14.80 2.99
C ALA A 217 17.97 -15.03 4.06
N ALA A 218 17.60 -15.17 5.33
CA ALA A 218 18.54 -15.55 6.37
C ALA A 218 19.11 -16.96 6.14
N ALA A 219 18.27 -17.94 5.76
CA ALA A 219 18.71 -19.28 5.40
C ALA A 219 19.61 -19.28 4.16
N GLU A 220 19.21 -18.60 3.08
CA GLU A 220 19.97 -18.51 1.83
C GLU A 220 21.37 -17.93 2.04
N ARG A 221 21.52 -16.89 2.88
CA ARG A 221 22.84 -16.34 3.22
C ARG A 221 23.74 -17.37 3.90
N GLN A 222 23.19 -18.21 4.78
CA GLN A 222 23.96 -19.25 5.45
C GLN A 222 24.33 -20.40 4.51
N PHE A 223 23.44 -20.77 3.58
CA PHE A 223 23.79 -21.67 2.47
C PHE A 223 24.94 -21.11 1.63
N ASN A 224 24.88 -19.83 1.26
CA ASN A 224 25.96 -19.19 0.49
C ASN A 224 27.27 -19.17 1.27
N ARG A 225 27.23 -18.88 2.58
CA ARG A 225 28.42 -18.90 3.43
C ARG A 225 29.01 -20.29 3.57
N SER A 226 28.17 -21.31 3.75
CA SER A 226 28.58 -22.71 3.80
C SER A 226 29.24 -23.15 2.48
N TRP A 227 28.63 -22.78 1.34
CA TRP A 227 29.18 -23.04 0.02
C TRP A 227 30.54 -22.37 -0.19
N SER A 228 30.66 -21.07 0.13
CA SER A 228 31.94 -20.34 -0.01
C SER A 228 33.03 -20.94 0.88
N ALA A 229 32.72 -21.24 2.15
CA ALA A 229 33.68 -21.86 3.05
C ALA A 229 34.12 -23.26 2.56
N ALA A 230 33.20 -24.05 2.00
CA ALA A 230 33.54 -25.35 1.40
C ALA A 230 34.45 -25.19 0.17
N ALA A 231 34.20 -24.19 -0.68
CA ALA A 231 35.03 -23.89 -1.85
C ALA A 231 36.46 -23.48 -1.46
N ASP A 232 36.59 -22.74 -0.34
CA ASP A 232 37.86 -22.29 0.21
C ASP A 232 38.56 -23.35 1.09
N ASN A 233 38.03 -24.58 1.13
CA ASN A 233 38.52 -25.70 1.95
C ASN A 233 38.49 -25.45 3.48
N VAL A 234 37.55 -24.62 3.96
CA VAL A 234 37.38 -24.26 5.38
C VAL A 234 36.20 -25.05 5.97
N LEU A 235 36.39 -26.37 6.14
CA LEU A 235 35.32 -27.26 6.61
C LEU A 235 34.72 -26.84 7.97
N ALA A 236 35.56 -26.37 8.89
CA ALA A 236 35.15 -25.96 10.24
C ALA A 236 34.16 -24.78 10.25
N GLU A 237 34.11 -23.97 9.18
CA GLU A 237 33.10 -22.93 8.99
C GLU A 237 31.93 -23.43 8.15
N ALA A 238 32.21 -24.24 7.12
CA ALA A 238 31.21 -24.73 6.20
C ALA A 238 30.11 -25.54 6.91
N GLU A 239 30.49 -26.45 7.82
CA GLU A 239 29.56 -27.35 8.49
C GLU A 239 28.58 -26.61 9.43
N PRO A 240 29.02 -25.74 10.36
CA PRO A 240 28.11 -24.95 11.19
C PRO A 240 27.21 -24.02 10.39
N CYS A 241 27.71 -23.44 9.28
CA CYS A 241 26.88 -22.59 8.43
C CYS A 241 25.75 -23.39 7.76
N LEU A 242 26.00 -24.63 7.34
CA LEU A 242 24.95 -25.49 6.80
C LEU A 242 23.90 -25.83 7.87
N ASP A 243 24.34 -26.07 9.10
CA ASP A 243 23.42 -26.37 10.22
C ASP A 243 22.51 -25.18 10.54
N GLU A 244 23.08 -23.99 10.61
CA GLU A 244 22.30 -22.76 10.79
C GLU A 244 21.38 -22.52 9.59
N ALA A 245 21.82 -22.81 8.36
CA ALA A 245 21.00 -22.67 7.17
C ALA A 245 19.74 -23.55 7.23
N ILE A 246 19.90 -24.81 7.67
CA ILE A 246 18.80 -25.77 7.86
C ILE A 246 17.81 -25.25 8.91
N ALA A 247 18.30 -24.83 10.08
CA ALA A 247 17.45 -24.30 11.14
C ALA A 247 16.66 -23.05 10.70
N ARG A 248 17.29 -22.15 9.93
CA ARG A 248 16.62 -20.96 9.37
C ARG A 248 15.59 -21.32 8.31
N LEU A 249 15.85 -22.34 7.51
CA LEU A 249 14.91 -22.82 6.49
C LEU A 249 13.66 -23.43 7.12
N GLU A 250 13.80 -24.13 8.25
CA GLU A 250 12.65 -24.61 9.05
C GLU A 250 11.75 -23.46 9.51
N LEU A 251 12.33 -22.37 10.03
CA LEU A 251 11.56 -21.18 10.42
C LEU A 251 10.82 -20.54 9.24
N ALA A 252 11.39 -20.60 8.03
CA ALA A 252 10.71 -20.11 6.83
C ALA A 252 9.51 -20.99 6.47
N ILE A 253 9.66 -22.31 6.58
CA ILE A 253 8.60 -23.30 6.32
C ILE A 253 7.46 -23.17 7.33
N GLU A 254 7.77 -23.05 8.63
CA GLU A 254 6.76 -22.82 9.67
C GLU A 254 5.89 -21.61 9.34
N ARG A 255 6.47 -20.56 8.77
CA ARG A 255 5.71 -19.36 8.41
C ARG A 255 4.83 -19.54 7.18
N VAL A 256 5.25 -20.37 6.23
CA VAL A 256 4.52 -20.71 5.01
C VAL A 256 3.31 -21.61 5.33
N ASP A 257 3.43 -22.47 6.34
CA ASP A 257 2.41 -23.43 6.74
C ASP A 257 1.43 -22.88 7.81
N ALA A 258 1.70 -21.70 8.38
CA ALA A 258 0.88 -21.02 9.39
C ALA A 258 -0.15 -20.03 8.81
#